data_AF-A0A8U1BZT2-F1
#
_entry.id   AF-A0A8U1BZT2-F1
#
_cell.length_a   1.000
_cell.length_b   1.000
_cell.length_c   1.000
_cell.angle_alpha   90.00
_cell.angle_beta   90.00
_cell.angle_gamma   90.00
#
_symmetry.space_group_name_H-M   'P 1'
#
loop_
_entity.id
_entity.type
_entity.pdbx_description
1 polymer ?
#
loop_
_entity_poly.entity_id
_entity_poly.type
_entity_poly.pdbx_seq_one_letter_code
_entity_poly.pdbx_strand_id
1 'polypeptide(L)'
;MGGKVSSKMAAVGRVVQAVKPHAPLMKFPSREGVPRLNVQETLKTLAVGSPSSPPVVAPPLLSRPPGPVTLLSGTPDSVATVKELPQRYRRRALETDEMDYIQRGGPE
;
A
#
# COMPACT_ATOMS: atom_id res chain seq x y z
N MET A 1 2.78 -11.18 -78.84
CA MET A 1 1.90 -10.68 -77.76
C MET A 1 0.78 -11.70 -77.58
N GLY A 2 0.52 -12.34 -76.46
CA GLY A 2 0.86 -12.08 -75.07
C GLY A 2 -0.22 -12.82 -74.26
N GLY A 3 0.06 -14.06 -73.85
CA GLY A 3 -0.89 -14.88 -73.11
C GLY A 3 -1.12 -14.36 -71.70
N LYS A 4 -2.37 -14.37 -71.23
CA LYS A 4 -2.71 -14.07 -69.84
C LYS A 4 -3.69 -15.13 -69.33
N VAL A 5 -3.16 -16.16 -68.69
CA VAL A 5 -3.96 -17.05 -67.84
C VAL A 5 -3.98 -16.41 -66.46
N SER A 6 -5.16 -15.97 -66.03
CA SER A 6 -5.37 -15.40 -64.70
C SER A 6 -5.53 -16.55 -63.70
N SER A 7 -4.44 -16.99 -63.08
CA SER A 7 -4.50 -17.92 -61.95
C SER A 7 -4.98 -17.19 -60.69
N LYS A 8 -6.24 -17.39 -60.30
CA LYS A 8 -6.75 -17.00 -58.98
C LYS A 8 -6.34 -18.08 -57.97
N MET A 9 -5.31 -17.83 -57.17
CA MET A 9 -5.02 -18.69 -56.01
C MET A 9 -5.94 -18.30 -54.85
N ALA A 10 -6.83 -19.22 -54.46
CA ALA A 10 -7.60 -19.09 -53.23
C ALA A 10 -6.69 -19.43 -52.04
N ALA A 11 -6.34 -18.42 -51.24
CA ALA A 11 -5.60 -18.62 -50.01
C ALA A 11 -6.52 -19.25 -48.94
N VAL A 12 -6.38 -20.55 -48.72
CA VAL A 12 -7.00 -21.25 -47.59
C VAL A 12 -6.25 -20.85 -46.32
N GLY A 13 -6.81 -19.88 -45.59
CA GLY A 13 -6.32 -19.49 -44.27
C GLY A 13 -6.62 -20.58 -43.23
N ARG A 14 -5.60 -21.09 -42.55
CA ARG A 14 -5.78 -22.01 -41.42
C ARG A 14 -6.33 -21.23 -40.23
N VAL A 15 -7.52 -21.60 -39.76
CA VAL A 15 -8.09 -21.08 -38.51
C VAL A 15 -7.31 -21.66 -37.34
N VAL A 16 -6.37 -20.90 -36.79
CA VAL A 16 -5.65 -21.29 -35.58
C VAL A 16 -6.55 -20.96 -34.40
N GLN A 17 -7.13 -21.99 -33.78
CA GLN A 17 -7.87 -21.83 -32.54
C GLN A 17 -6.88 -21.43 -31.43
N ALA A 18 -6.95 -20.17 -30.99
CA ALA A 18 -6.13 -19.67 -29.90
C ALA A 18 -6.62 -20.28 -28.58
N VAL A 19 -5.91 -21.31 -28.09
CA VAL A 19 -6.14 -21.88 -26.76
C VAL A 19 -5.47 -20.98 -25.72
N LYS A 20 -6.24 -20.49 -24.74
CA LYS A 20 -5.68 -19.67 -23.66
C LYS A 20 -4.72 -20.53 -22.81
N PRO A 21 -3.45 -20.15 -22.66
CA PRO A 21 -2.52 -20.89 -21.82
C PRO A 21 -3.00 -20.86 -20.36
N HIS A 22 -2.96 -22.02 -19.70
CA HIS A 22 -3.33 -22.15 -18.29
C HIS A 22 -2.26 -21.52 -17.40
N ALA A 23 -2.66 -20.60 -16.52
CA ALA A 23 -1.79 -20.01 -15.51
C ALA A 23 -1.86 -20.87 -14.23
N PRO A 24 -0.74 -21.51 -13.81
CA PRO A 24 -0.74 -22.34 -12.60
C PRO A 24 -0.94 -21.49 -11.35
N LEU A 25 -1.65 -22.05 -10.37
CA LEU A 25 -1.81 -21.42 -9.06
C LEU A 25 -0.48 -21.38 -8.29
N MET A 26 -0.24 -20.29 -7.56
CA MET A 26 0.88 -20.20 -6.64
C MET A 26 0.77 -21.26 -5.54
N LYS A 27 1.89 -21.90 -5.21
CA LYS A 27 1.96 -22.89 -4.13
C LYS A 27 2.55 -22.24 -2.89
N PHE A 28 1.92 -22.43 -1.74
CA PHE A 28 2.48 -22.00 -0.47
C PHE A 28 3.36 -23.11 0.12
N PRO A 29 4.49 -22.77 0.76
CA PRO A 29 5.31 -23.73 1.48
C PRO A 29 4.55 -24.43 2.61
N SER A 30 4.87 -25.71 2.77
CA SER A 30 4.41 -26.57 3.85
C SER A 30 4.76 -25.97 5.23
N ARG A 31 3.77 -25.86 6.13
CA ARG A 31 3.93 -25.18 7.45
C ARG A 31 4.19 -26.15 8.61
N GLU A 32 4.52 -27.41 8.33
CA GLU A 32 4.61 -28.48 9.33
C GLU A 32 5.87 -28.37 10.19
N GLY A 33 6.81 -27.47 9.85
CA GLY A 33 7.99 -27.15 10.66
C GLY A 33 7.97 -25.78 11.34
N VAL A 34 6.96 -24.94 11.08
CA VAL A 34 6.85 -23.63 11.74
C VAL A 34 5.92 -23.80 12.94
N PRO A 35 6.42 -23.69 14.18
CA PRO A 35 5.56 -23.75 15.34
C PRO A 35 4.51 -22.64 15.20
N ARG A 36 3.23 -23.03 15.28
CA ARG A 36 2.12 -22.07 15.29
C ARG A 36 2.42 -21.05 16.39
N LEU A 37 2.54 -19.78 16.01
CA LEU A 37 2.78 -18.68 16.95
C LEU A 37 1.78 -18.79 18.10
N ASN A 38 2.28 -19.21 19.26
CA ASN A 38 1.50 -19.29 20.47
C ASN A 38 1.32 -17.87 20.99
N VAL A 39 0.11 -17.33 20.82
CA VAL A 39 -0.24 -15.96 21.26
C VAL A 39 0.14 -15.70 22.72
N GLN A 40 0.13 -16.72 23.58
CA GLN A 40 0.51 -16.55 24.98
C GLN A 40 2.02 -16.34 25.21
N GLU A 41 2.87 -16.91 24.37
CA GLU A 41 4.33 -16.76 24.49
C GLU A 41 4.80 -15.40 23.99
N THR A 42 4.16 -14.90 22.92
CA THR A 42 4.45 -13.56 22.36
C THR A 42 4.10 -12.42 23.34
N LEU A 43 3.02 -12.58 24.11
CA LEU A 43 2.63 -11.59 25.12
C LEU A 43 3.62 -11.55 26.30
N LYS A 44 4.19 -12.69 26.68
CA LYS A 44 5.19 -12.77 27.76
C LYS A 44 6.53 -12.14 27.36
N THR A 45 6.92 -12.25 26.09
CA THR A 45 8.17 -11.65 25.60
C THR A 45 8.08 -10.14 25.46
N LEU A 46 6.91 -9.59 25.13
CA LEU A 46 6.68 -8.14 25.07
C LEU A 46 6.77 -7.46 26.44
N ALA A 47 6.46 -8.17 27.53
CA ALA A 47 6.45 -7.61 28.89
C ALA A 47 7.84 -7.44 29.52
N VAL A 48 8.90 -8.05 28.96
CA VAL A 48 10.24 -8.10 29.59
C VAL A 48 11.27 -7.16 28.94
N GLY A 49 10.97 -6.54 27.80
CA GLY A 49 11.93 -5.71 27.07
C GLY A 49 11.60 -4.22 27.04
N SER A 50 11.86 -3.48 28.12
CA SER A 50 11.89 -2.01 28.08
C SER A 50 13.28 -1.48 28.49
N PRO A 51 14.17 -1.12 27.54
CA PRO A 51 15.38 -0.40 27.89
C PRO A 51 15.03 1.05 28.25
N SER A 52 15.37 1.43 29.48
CA SER A 52 15.38 2.79 30.00
C SER A 52 16.17 3.74 29.07
N SER A 53 15.55 4.85 28.65
CA SER A 53 16.22 5.98 28.00
C SER A 53 15.87 7.28 28.76
N PRO A 54 16.77 8.27 28.81
CA PRO A 54 16.67 9.41 29.73
C PRO A 54 15.56 10.40 29.33
N PRO A 55 15.06 11.22 30.28
CA PRO A 55 13.89 12.06 30.03
C PRO A 55 14.26 13.23 29.11
N VAL A 56 13.66 13.26 27.92
CA VAL A 56 13.59 14.46 27.09
C VAL A 56 12.40 15.28 27.59
N VAL A 57 12.69 16.50 28.08
CA VAL A 57 11.66 17.48 28.45
C VAL A 57 10.88 17.85 27.18
N ALA A 58 9.63 17.38 27.08
CA ALA A 58 8.69 17.78 26.03
C ALA A 58 7.52 18.56 26.67
N PRO A 59 7.02 19.64 26.02
CA PRO A 59 5.88 20.41 26.52
C PRO A 59 4.61 19.55 26.55
N PRO A 60 3.55 19.95 27.30
CA PRO A 60 2.41 19.08 27.56
C PRO A 60 1.64 18.86 26.25
N LEU A 61 1.86 17.71 25.62
CA LEU A 61 1.00 17.20 24.57
C LEU A 61 -0.29 16.72 25.25
N LEU A 62 -1.33 17.53 25.14
CA LEU A 62 -2.68 17.16 25.52
C LEU A 62 -3.07 15.86 24.79
N SER A 63 -3.28 14.84 25.62
CA SER A 63 -4.12 13.64 25.39
C SER A 63 -3.92 12.80 24.12
N ARG A 64 -2.69 12.62 23.63
CA ARG A 64 -2.38 11.48 22.76
C ARG A 64 -1.25 10.67 23.38
N PRO A 65 -1.46 9.38 23.73
CA PRO A 65 -0.31 8.54 24.06
C PRO A 65 0.64 8.59 22.86
N PRO A 66 1.96 8.72 23.05
CA PRO A 66 2.92 8.52 21.98
C PRO A 66 2.92 7.02 21.63
N GLY A 67 1.81 6.53 21.08
CA GLY A 67 1.82 5.35 20.25
C GLY A 67 2.83 5.63 19.15
N PRO A 68 3.63 4.63 18.74
CA PRO A 68 4.65 4.84 17.74
C PRO A 68 3.96 5.47 16.53
N VAL A 69 4.18 6.77 16.35
CA VAL A 69 3.89 7.43 15.10
C VAL A 69 4.73 6.60 14.17
N THR A 70 4.09 5.75 13.38
CA THR A 70 4.76 5.05 12.31
C THR A 70 5.12 6.20 11.38
N LEU A 71 6.22 6.86 11.69
CA LEU A 71 6.95 7.74 10.80
C LEU A 71 7.31 6.76 9.71
N LEU A 72 6.42 6.63 8.72
CA LEU A 72 6.73 5.96 7.48
C LEU A 72 8.05 6.59 7.07
N SER A 73 9.11 5.78 7.03
CA SER A 73 10.43 6.26 6.66
C SER A 73 10.28 6.86 5.26
N GLY A 74 10.28 8.19 5.19
CA GLY A 74 9.81 8.93 4.02
C GLY A 74 9.95 10.42 4.23
N THR A 75 10.14 11.15 3.14
CA THR A 75 10.19 12.61 3.15
C THR A 75 8.87 13.16 3.68
N PRO A 76 8.90 14.03 4.71
CA PRO A 76 7.68 14.68 5.19
C PRO A 76 7.06 15.51 4.06
N ASP A 77 5.75 15.41 3.91
CA ASP A 77 5.03 16.20 2.92
C ASP A 77 5.20 17.70 3.22
N SER A 78 5.50 18.48 2.17
CA SER A 78 5.61 19.94 2.25
C SER A 78 4.55 20.58 1.36
N VAL A 79 4.15 21.81 1.67
CA VAL A 79 3.23 22.59 0.82
C VAL A 79 3.75 22.74 -0.62
N ALA A 80 5.08 22.72 -0.81
CA ALA A 80 5.68 22.74 -2.14
C ALA A 80 5.48 21.42 -2.90
N THR A 81 5.67 20.27 -2.24
CA THR A 81 5.51 18.95 -2.87
C THR A 81 4.06 18.67 -3.21
N VAL A 82 3.11 19.08 -2.36
CA VAL A 82 1.67 18.95 -2.63
C VAL A 82 1.23 19.79 -3.83
N LYS A 83 1.84 20.98 -4.04
CA LYS A 83 1.58 21.82 -5.21
C LYS A 83 2.09 21.22 -6.51
N GLU A 84 3.08 20.33 -6.48
CA GLU A 84 3.57 19.65 -7.68
C GLU A 84 2.61 18.55 -8.17
N LEU A 85 1.86 17.93 -7.25
CA LEU A 85 0.94 16.84 -7.59
C LEU A 85 -0.20 17.28 -8.51
N PRO A 86 -0.70 16.41 -9.40
CA PRO A 86 -1.92 16.68 -10.16
C PRO A 86 -3.12 16.96 -9.26
N GLN A 87 -4.02 17.85 -9.69
CA GLN A 87 -5.16 18.32 -8.88
C GLN A 87 -6.02 17.18 -8.31
N ARG A 88 -6.20 16.09 -9.06
CA ARG A 88 -6.95 14.89 -8.65
C ARG A 88 -6.38 14.15 -7.42
N TYR A 89 -5.13 14.43 -7.06
CA TYR A 89 -4.44 13.83 -5.91
C TYR A 89 -4.13 14.83 -4.80
N ARG A 90 -4.40 16.13 -5.00
CA ARG A 90 -4.20 17.15 -3.97
C ARG A 90 -5.29 17.06 -2.92
N ARG A 91 -4.91 17.00 -1.64
CA ARG A 91 -5.85 17.14 -0.52
C ARG A 91 -6.32 18.60 -0.42
N ARG A 92 -7.50 18.82 0.17
CA ARG A 92 -7.96 20.19 0.51
C ARG A 92 -7.13 20.75 1.66
N ALA A 93 -6.94 22.07 1.67
CA ALA A 93 -6.41 22.76 2.84
C ALA A 93 -7.41 22.65 3.99
N LEU A 94 -6.91 22.49 5.21
CA LEU A 94 -7.73 22.47 6.41
C LEU A 94 -7.89 23.91 6.93
N GLU A 95 -9.13 24.30 7.21
CA GLU A 95 -9.43 25.58 7.86
C GLU A 95 -9.17 25.49 9.37
N THR A 96 -8.86 26.62 10.01
CA THR A 96 -8.55 26.65 11.46
C THR A 96 -9.69 26.11 12.31
N ASP A 97 -10.93 26.46 11.97
CA ASP A 97 -12.11 26.01 12.69
C ASP A 97 -12.30 24.48 12.57
N GLU A 98 -11.94 23.91 11.42
CA GLU A 98 -11.97 22.47 11.17
C GLU A 98 -10.86 21.77 11.97
N MET A 99 -9.67 22.35 12.03
CA MET A 99 -8.57 21.83 12.85
C MET A 99 -9.01 21.72 14.31
N ASP A 100 -9.66 22.77 14.84
CA ASP A 100 -10.14 22.77 16.21
C ASP A 100 -11.28 21.78 16.43
N TYR A 101 -12.21 21.66 15.48
CA TYR A 101 -13.31 20.69 15.55
C TYR A 101 -12.78 19.23 15.55
N ILE A 102 -11.78 18.93 14.71
CA ILE A 102 -11.12 17.63 14.68
C ILE A 102 -10.38 17.37 15.99
N GLN A 103 -9.69 18.36 16.54
CA GLN A 103 -8.97 18.24 17.81
C GLN A 103 -9.91 18.06 19.01
N ARG A 104 -11.05 18.76 19.02
CA ARG A 104 -12.09 18.62 20.06
C ARG A 104 -12.85 17.30 19.98
N GLY A 105 -12.88 16.66 18.81
CA GLY A 105 -13.49 15.34 18.64
C GLY A 105 -14.94 15.34 18.15
N GLY A 106 -15.42 16.47 17.62
CA GLY A 106 -16.79 16.60 17.09
C GLY A 106 -17.65 17.60 17.86
N PRO A 107 -18.98 17.56 17.67
CA PRO A 107 -19.93 18.37 18.42
C PRO A 107 -20.21 17.73 19.78
N GLU A 108 -20.50 18.57 20.78
CA GLU A 108 -20.98 18.16 22.12
C GLU A 108 -22.41 17.58 22.08
#